data_AF-A0A820S8F5-F1
#
_entry.id   AF-A0A820S8F5-F1
#
_cell.length_a   1.000
_cell.length_b   1.000
_cell.length_c   1.000
_cell.angle_alpha   90.00
_cell.angle_beta   90.00
_cell.angle_gamma   90.00
#
_symmetry.space_group_name_H-M   'P 1'
#
loop_
_entity.id
_entity.type
_entity.pdbx_description
1 polymer ?
#
loop_
_entity_poly.entity_id
_entity_poly.type
_entity_poly.pdbx_seq_one_letter_code
_entity_poly.pdbx_strand_id
1 'polypeptide(L)'
;MDNNEIRTEQKDELPRGLNRSLRTELGLNVSNPAHVTQDEPSNLKNLVVNFMIRDDISKISPDVKKMINGTSIRYRLHNLNILHEQFEAETGTSIAYSTFSSDVPVYVKKPNLSDWGTCLCAFCRNPQIKLEKLIRAGKLVD
;
A
#
# COMPACT_ATOMS: atom_id res chain seq x y z
N MET A 1 -15.83 -72.13 15.05
CA MET A 1 -16.47 -71.25 14.07
C MET A 1 -16.40 -69.86 14.67
N ASP A 2 -15.52 -68.94 14.30
CA ASP A 2 -14.51 -68.87 13.24
C ASP A 2 -13.39 -67.92 13.68
N ASN A 3 -12.25 -68.08 13.00
CA ASN A 3 -11.00 -67.34 13.10
C ASN A 3 -11.20 -65.83 12.78
N ASN A 4 -10.35 -64.91 13.22
CA ASN A 4 -9.03 -64.61 12.62
C ASN A 4 -8.44 -63.24 13.06
N GLU A 5 -7.11 -63.25 13.19
CA GLU A 5 -6.13 -62.20 12.80
C GLU A 5 -6.05 -60.80 13.45
N ILE A 6 -5.10 -60.73 14.38
CA ILE A 6 -3.98 -59.77 14.55
C ILE A 6 -3.73 -58.77 13.40
N ARG A 7 -3.59 -57.47 13.73
CA ARG A 7 -2.45 -56.63 13.25
C ARG A 7 -2.30 -55.32 14.03
N THR A 8 -1.20 -55.28 14.79
CA THR A 8 -0.53 -54.14 15.41
C THR A 8 0.24 -53.34 14.36
N GLU A 9 0.16 -52.01 14.37
CA GLU A 9 1.25 -51.14 13.90
C GLU A 9 1.34 -49.88 14.79
N GLN A 10 2.32 -49.92 15.69
CA GLN A 10 2.97 -48.74 16.26
C GLN A 10 3.81 -48.09 15.15
N LYS A 11 3.80 -46.75 15.06
CA LYS A 11 4.83 -46.01 14.31
C LYS A 11 5.46 -44.99 15.25
N ASP A 12 6.67 -45.35 15.65
CA ASP A 12 7.62 -44.57 16.42
C ASP A 12 8.02 -43.27 15.73
N GLU A 13 8.37 -42.30 16.56
CA GLU A 13 8.85 -40.98 16.18
C GLU A 13 10.34 -40.97 15.78
N LEU A 14 10.65 -40.05 14.84
CA LEU A 14 11.90 -39.26 14.70
C LEU A 14 13.18 -39.98 14.16
N PRO A 15 14.10 -39.29 13.44
CA PRO A 15 14.52 -37.91 13.70
C PRO A 15 14.61 -36.92 12.53
N ARG A 16 14.46 -35.65 12.91
CA ARG A 16 14.86 -34.46 12.14
C ARG A 16 16.37 -34.42 12.03
N GLY A 17 16.88 -34.18 10.82
CA GLY A 17 18.25 -33.75 10.59
C GLY A 17 19.07 -34.73 9.79
N LEU A 18 18.84 -34.80 8.48
CA LEU A 18 19.81 -35.39 7.55
C LEU A 18 19.61 -34.83 6.13
N ASN A 19 19.85 -33.53 5.94
CA ASN A 19 19.94 -32.92 4.60
C ASN A 19 21.02 -31.84 4.54
N ARG A 20 22.19 -32.11 5.16
CA ARG A 20 23.37 -31.24 5.06
C ARG A 20 24.63 -31.94 4.55
N SER A 21 24.53 -33.15 4.01
CA SER A 21 25.73 -33.89 3.58
C SER A 21 25.54 -34.67 2.26
N LEU A 22 25.03 -33.99 1.22
CA LEU A 22 25.09 -34.49 -0.18
C LEU A 22 25.39 -33.37 -1.21
N ARG A 23 25.78 -32.16 -0.77
CA ARG A 23 26.06 -31.02 -1.67
C ARG A 23 27.54 -30.80 -1.97
N THR A 24 28.45 -31.54 -1.33
CA THR A 24 29.89 -31.30 -1.45
C THR A 24 30.59 -32.22 -2.46
N GLU A 25 29.94 -33.29 -2.94
CA GLU A 25 30.60 -34.30 -3.79
C GLU A 25 30.37 -34.13 -5.31
N LEU A 26 29.54 -33.19 -5.76
CA LEU A 26 29.22 -33.06 -7.19
C LEU A 26 29.65 -31.75 -7.87
N GLY A 27 30.37 -30.85 -7.19
CA GLY A 27 31.00 -29.70 -7.86
C GLY A 27 30.07 -28.83 -8.72
N LEU A 28 28.76 -28.82 -8.45
CA LEU A 28 27.79 -28.07 -9.23
C LEU A 28 27.80 -26.60 -8.79
N ASN A 29 28.69 -25.82 -9.39
CA ASN A 29 28.55 -24.37 -9.46
C ASN A 29 27.31 -24.03 -10.29
N VAL A 30 26.15 -23.99 -9.64
CA VAL A 30 24.97 -23.34 -10.21
C VAL A 30 25.06 -21.87 -9.85
N SER A 31 25.91 -21.15 -10.57
CA SER A 31 25.73 -19.70 -10.72
C SER A 31 24.44 -19.51 -11.51
N ASN A 32 23.30 -19.52 -10.82
CA ASN A 32 22.11 -18.89 -11.32
C ASN A 32 22.36 -17.38 -11.22
N PRO A 33 22.53 -16.65 -12.34
CA PRO A 33 22.25 -15.23 -12.27
C PRO A 33 20.80 -15.12 -11.83
N ALA A 34 20.56 -14.43 -10.71
CA ALA A 34 19.23 -14.01 -10.32
C ALA A 34 18.66 -13.25 -11.52
N HIS A 35 17.80 -13.93 -12.28
CA HIS A 35 17.08 -13.32 -13.37
C HIS A 35 16.18 -12.29 -12.70
N VAL A 36 16.61 -11.02 -12.75
CA VAL A 36 15.78 -9.88 -12.41
C VAL A 36 14.63 -9.92 -13.40
N THR A 37 13.53 -10.55 -13.00
CA THR A 37 12.25 -10.34 -13.66
C THR A 37 11.97 -8.86 -13.48
N GLN A 38 11.94 -8.11 -14.59
CA GLN A 38 11.36 -6.78 -14.58
C GLN A 38 9.97 -6.91 -13.95
N ASP A 39 9.78 -6.27 -12.79
CA ASP A 39 8.56 -6.32 -11.99
C ASP A 39 7.41 -5.69 -12.77
N GLU A 40 6.79 -6.47 -13.65
CA GLU A 40 5.47 -6.15 -14.19
C GLU A 40 4.51 -6.06 -13.00
N PRO A 41 3.86 -4.89 -12.79
CA PRO A 41 2.93 -4.74 -11.68
C PRO A 41 1.81 -5.76 -11.85
N SER A 42 1.52 -6.50 -10.77
CA SER A 42 0.43 -7.47 -10.77
C SER A 42 -0.86 -6.81 -11.27
N ASN A 43 -1.71 -7.59 -11.95
CA ASN A 43 -3.01 -7.09 -12.45
C ASN A 43 -3.81 -6.42 -11.31
N LEU A 44 -3.70 -6.97 -10.10
CA LEU A 44 -4.31 -6.43 -8.88
C LEU A 44 -3.79 -5.02 -8.53
N LYS A 45 -2.47 -4.81 -8.57
CA LYS A 45 -1.87 -3.51 -8.31
C LYS A 45 -2.35 -2.46 -9.30
N ASN A 46 -2.48 -2.83 -10.58
CA ASN A 46 -3.02 -1.93 -11.61
C ASN A 46 -4.48 -1.55 -11.33
N LEU A 47 -5.31 -2.48 -10.85
CA LEU A 47 -6.68 -2.17 -10.44
C LEU A 47 -6.72 -1.16 -9.28
N VAL A 48 -5.88 -1.36 -8.25
CA VAL A 48 -5.79 -0.42 -7.12
C VAL A 48 -5.31 0.96 -7.59
N VAL A 49 -4.29 1.02 -8.44
CA VAL A 49 -3.78 2.28 -9.01
C VAL A 49 -4.88 2.99 -9.78
N ASN A 50 -5.58 2.29 -10.69
CA ASN A 50 -6.65 2.85 -11.50
C ASN A 50 -7.82 3.34 -10.65
N PHE A 51 -8.18 2.62 -9.60
CA PHE A 51 -9.17 3.06 -8.63
C PHE A 51 -8.73 4.35 -7.93
N MET A 52 -7.50 4.40 -7.43
CA MET A 52 -7.01 5.52 -6.62
C MET A 52 -6.82 6.83 -7.42
N ILE A 53 -6.61 6.77 -8.73
CA ILE A 53 -6.46 7.97 -9.58
C ILE A 53 -7.80 8.56 -10.04
N ARG A 54 -8.92 7.88 -9.78
CA ARG A 54 -10.24 8.41 -10.15
C ARG A 54 -10.56 9.69 -9.39
N ASP A 55 -11.30 10.55 -10.05
CA ASP A 55 -11.60 11.90 -9.59
C ASP A 55 -12.62 11.96 -8.44
N ASP A 56 -13.43 10.91 -8.26
CA ASP A 56 -14.33 10.72 -7.13
C ASP A 56 -13.64 10.04 -5.92
N ILE A 57 -12.43 9.51 -6.11
CA ILE A 57 -11.63 8.86 -5.06
C ILE A 57 -10.51 9.79 -4.56
N SER A 58 -9.83 10.46 -5.49
CA SER A 58 -8.77 11.43 -5.19
C SER A 58 -8.78 12.62 -6.15
N LYS A 59 -8.40 13.78 -5.63
CA LYS A 59 -8.29 15.02 -6.41
C LYS A 59 -6.84 15.47 -6.50
N ILE A 60 -6.46 16.01 -7.66
CA ILE A 60 -5.14 16.62 -7.84
C ILE A 60 -5.01 17.80 -6.86
N SER A 61 -3.86 17.89 -6.19
CA SER A 61 -3.52 19.00 -5.33
C SER A 61 -3.56 20.31 -6.13
N PRO A 62 -4.22 21.37 -5.62
CA PRO A 62 -4.23 22.67 -6.30
C PRO A 62 -2.86 23.35 -6.28
N ASP A 63 -1.96 22.93 -5.39
CA ASP A 63 -0.60 23.45 -5.32
C ASP A 63 0.29 22.77 -6.38
N VAL A 64 0.54 23.49 -7.48
CA VAL A 64 1.34 23.04 -8.64
C VAL A 64 2.78 22.70 -8.26
N LYS A 65 3.29 23.23 -7.14
CA LYS A 65 4.66 22.94 -6.68
C LYS A 65 4.80 21.58 -6.01
N LYS A 66 3.69 20.92 -5.67
CA LYS A 66 3.68 19.63 -5.00
C LYS A 66 3.69 18.49 -6.02
N MET A 67 4.89 18.13 -6.46
CA MET A 67 5.14 16.96 -7.29
C MET A 67 6.01 15.93 -6.57
N ILE A 68 5.74 14.65 -6.79
CA ILE A 68 6.57 13.51 -6.35
C ILE A 68 7.00 12.77 -7.61
N ASN A 69 8.31 12.69 -7.86
CA ASN A 69 8.88 12.05 -9.06
C ASN A 69 8.25 12.56 -10.36
N GLY A 70 8.02 13.88 -10.47
CA GLY A 70 7.39 14.51 -11.64
C GLY A 70 5.87 14.28 -11.76
N THR A 71 5.26 13.54 -10.83
CA THR A 71 3.81 13.31 -10.80
C THR A 71 3.14 14.24 -9.79
N SER A 72 2.04 14.88 -10.17
CA SER A 72 1.28 15.76 -9.26
C SER A 72 0.70 14.97 -8.10
N ILE A 73 0.83 15.50 -6.87
CA ILE A 73 0.22 14.86 -5.70
C ILE A 73 -1.31 14.86 -5.85
N ARG A 74 -1.94 13.75 -5.50
CA ARG A 74 -3.40 13.64 -5.35
C ARG A 74 -3.75 13.45 -3.88
N TYR A 75 -4.80 14.12 -3.43
CA TYR A 75 -5.35 13.95 -2.10
C TYR A 75 -6.57 13.05 -2.14
N ARG A 76 -6.54 11.97 -1.37
CA ARG A 76 -7.68 11.06 -1.20
C ARG A 76 -8.82 11.76 -0.45
N LEU A 77 -10.06 11.53 -0.91
CA LEU A 77 -11.26 12.16 -0.33
C LEU A 77 -11.74 11.46 0.94
N HIS A 78 -11.40 10.18 1.11
CA HIS A 78 -11.77 9.37 2.27
C HIS A 78 -10.56 8.66 2.91
N ASN A 79 -10.79 8.05 4.08
CA ASN A 79 -9.79 7.20 4.72
C ASN A 79 -9.61 5.89 3.95
N LEU A 80 -8.42 5.28 4.01
CA LEU A 80 -8.13 4.06 3.25
C LEU A 80 -9.07 2.91 3.60
N ASN A 81 -9.53 2.78 4.84
CA ASN A 81 -10.48 1.73 5.21
C ASN A 81 -11.78 1.83 4.40
N ILE A 82 -12.35 3.03 4.29
CA ILE A 82 -13.57 3.28 3.51
C ILE A 82 -13.31 3.03 2.02
N LEU A 83 -12.17 3.49 1.52
CA LEU A 83 -11.78 3.30 0.13
C LEU A 83 -11.53 1.82 -0.21
N HIS A 84 -11.04 1.03 0.75
CA HIS A 84 -10.84 -0.40 0.60
C HIS A 84 -12.19 -1.12 0.50
N GLU A 85 -13.13 -0.84 1.41
CA GLU A 85 -14.51 -1.36 1.33
C GLU A 85 -15.19 -0.98 0.00
N GLN A 86 -15.04 0.28 -0.42
CA GLN A 86 -15.57 0.76 -1.69
C GLN A 86 -14.93 0.05 -2.89
N PHE A 87 -13.61 -0.17 -2.86
CA PHE A 87 -12.90 -0.91 -3.90
C PHE A 87 -13.42 -2.35 -4.03
N GLU A 88 -13.59 -3.06 -2.92
CA GLU A 88 -14.10 -4.44 -2.92
C GLU A 88 -15.54 -4.49 -3.45
N ALA A 89 -16.38 -3.54 -3.06
CA ALA A 89 -17.77 -3.45 -3.50
C ALA A 89 -17.89 -3.16 -5.01
N GLU A 90 -17.06 -2.27 -5.57
CA GLU A 90 -17.14 -1.87 -6.98
C GLU A 90 -16.48 -2.87 -7.93
N THR A 91 -15.36 -3.46 -7.52
CA THR A 91 -14.58 -4.36 -8.39
C THR A 91 -14.96 -5.83 -8.22
N GLY A 92 -15.65 -6.18 -7.13
CA GLY A 92 -15.93 -7.57 -6.76
C GLY A 92 -14.66 -8.36 -6.38
N THR A 93 -13.52 -7.70 -6.25
CA THR A 93 -12.23 -8.33 -5.92
C THR A 93 -11.96 -8.17 -4.43
N SER A 94 -11.89 -9.29 -3.70
CA SER A 94 -11.49 -9.27 -2.29
C SER A 94 -9.97 -9.24 -2.16
N ILE A 95 -9.47 -8.32 -1.33
CA ILE A 95 -8.04 -8.10 -1.09
C ILE A 95 -7.82 -7.76 0.38
N ALA A 96 -6.75 -8.27 0.98
CA ALA A 96 -6.39 -7.87 2.34
C ALA A 96 -6.08 -6.36 2.40
N TYR A 97 -6.56 -5.67 3.44
CA TYR A 97 -6.32 -4.24 3.65
C TYR A 97 -4.82 -3.88 3.60
N SER A 98 -3.96 -4.73 4.15
CA SER A 98 -2.50 -4.53 4.11
C SER A 98 -1.95 -4.47 2.69
N THR A 99 -2.41 -5.37 1.82
CA THR A 99 -2.01 -5.41 0.41
C THR A 99 -2.56 -4.20 -0.34
N PHE A 100 -3.86 -3.91 -0.18
CA PHE A 100 -4.50 -2.73 -0.75
C PHE A 100 -3.74 -1.45 -0.39
N SER A 101 -3.45 -1.25 0.90
CA SER A 101 -2.75 -0.06 1.39
C SER A 101 -1.31 0.06 0.88
N SER A 102 -0.65 -1.06 0.61
CA SER A 102 0.72 -1.09 0.06
C SER A 102 0.75 -0.80 -1.45
N ASP A 103 -0.32 -1.17 -2.16
CA ASP A 103 -0.46 -0.93 -3.60
C ASP A 103 -0.98 0.48 -3.94
N VAL A 104 -1.37 1.27 -2.92
CA VAL A 104 -1.73 2.69 -3.10
C VAL A 104 -0.52 3.47 -3.65
N PRO A 105 -0.67 4.23 -4.75
CA PRO A 105 0.44 4.99 -5.31
C PRO A 105 1.00 6.02 -4.32
N VAL A 106 2.32 6.16 -4.27
CA VAL A 106 3.02 7.08 -3.35
C VAL A 106 2.65 8.57 -3.52
N TYR A 107 2.15 8.93 -4.70
CA TYR A 107 1.67 10.28 -5.02
C TYR A 107 0.21 10.52 -4.59
N VAL A 108 -0.50 9.50 -4.10
CA VAL A 108 -1.85 9.63 -3.53
C VAL A 108 -1.75 9.62 -2.00
N LYS A 109 -2.06 10.75 -1.36
CA LYS A 109 -1.82 10.95 0.08
C LYS A 109 -3.07 11.39 0.83
N LYS A 110 -3.08 11.14 2.15
CA LYS A 110 -4.02 11.83 3.05
C LYS A 110 -3.60 13.30 3.12
N PRO A 111 -4.53 14.25 2.92
CA PRO A 111 -4.20 15.65 3.10
C PRO A 111 -3.96 15.95 4.58
N ASN A 112 -2.85 16.61 4.90
CA ASN A 112 -2.56 17.14 6.23
C ASN A 112 -3.12 18.56 6.39
N LEU A 113 -3.23 19.06 7.62
CA LEU A 113 -3.68 20.44 7.88
C LEU A 113 -2.84 21.50 7.16
N SER A 114 -1.53 21.24 6.99
CA SER A 114 -0.61 22.09 6.22
C SER A 114 -0.80 22.01 4.71
N ASP A 115 -1.45 20.94 4.21
CA ASP A 115 -1.68 20.72 2.79
C ASP A 115 -2.87 21.51 2.26
N TRP A 116 -3.86 21.71 3.12
CA TRP A 116 -4.93 22.68 2.91
C TRP A 116 -4.33 24.08 3.04
N GLY A 117 -3.68 24.54 1.97
CA GLY A 117 -3.24 25.93 1.88
C GLY A 117 -4.40 26.83 2.29
N THR A 118 -4.12 27.86 3.10
CA THR A 118 -5.10 28.91 3.38
C THR A 118 -5.57 29.48 2.06
N CYS A 119 -6.77 29.09 1.61
CA CYS A 119 -7.38 29.65 0.41
C CYS A 119 -7.49 31.17 0.61
N LEU A 120 -7.09 31.93 -0.39
CA LEU A 120 -7.31 33.39 -0.44
C LEU A 120 -8.72 33.75 -0.90
N CYS A 121 -9.61 32.76 -1.08
CA CYS A 121 -10.99 33.00 -1.40
C CYS A 121 -11.75 33.55 -0.19
N ALA A 122 -12.58 34.58 -0.42
CA ALA A 122 -13.43 35.19 0.60
C ALA A 122 -14.33 34.19 1.36
N PHE A 123 -14.57 33.01 0.77
CA PHE A 123 -15.46 31.97 1.27
C PHE A 123 -14.77 30.85 2.08
N CYS A 124 -13.44 30.87 2.25
CA CYS A 124 -12.77 29.83 3.03
C CYS A 124 -13.00 30.04 4.53
N ARG A 125 -13.36 28.97 5.25
CA ARG A 125 -13.83 28.96 6.65
C ARG A 125 -12.81 29.36 7.72
N ASN A 126 -11.65 29.90 7.38
CA ASN A 126 -10.71 30.32 8.42
C ASN A 126 -9.89 31.59 8.11
N PRO A 127 -10.56 32.75 7.94
CA PRO A 127 -9.88 34.04 7.88
C PRO A 127 -9.03 34.30 9.15
N GLN A 128 -9.43 33.73 10.30
CA GLN A 128 -8.73 33.87 11.58
C GLN A 128 -7.29 33.35 11.53
N ILE A 129 -7.06 32.17 10.94
CA ILE A 129 -5.71 31.60 10.78
C ILE A 129 -4.80 32.52 9.95
N LYS A 130 -5.36 33.24 8.97
CA LYS A 130 -4.58 34.18 8.16
C LYS A 130 -4.29 35.47 8.92
N LEU A 131 -5.27 35.98 9.67
CA LEU A 131 -5.10 37.15 10.53
C LEU A 131 -3.98 36.91 11.56
N GLU A 132 -4.01 35.76 12.24
CA GLU A 132 -2.97 35.35 13.19
C GLU A 132 -1.57 35.27 12.56
N LYS A 133 -1.47 34.74 11.32
CA LYS A 133 -0.19 34.71 10.59
C LYS A 133 0.30 36.11 10.23
N LEU A 134 -0.58 37.04 9.88
CA LEU A 134 -0.22 38.41 9.52
C LEU A 134 0.22 39.21 10.76
N ILE A 135 -0.49 39.04 11.88
CA ILE A 135 -0.10 39.60 13.19
C ILE A 135 1.27 39.06 13.60
N ARG A 136 1.47 37.74 13.55
CA ARG A 136 2.76 37.11 13.90
C ARG A 136 3.91 37.57 13.00
N ALA A 137 3.64 37.84 11.73
CA ALA A 137 4.63 38.35 10.78
C ALA A 137 4.90 39.86 10.91
N GLY A 138 4.23 40.57 11.84
CA GLY A 138 4.35 42.02 12.03
C GLY A 138 3.80 42.82 10.84
N LYS A 139 2.94 42.22 10.01
CA LYS A 139 2.38 42.85 8.80
C LYS A 139 1.00 43.48 9.03
N LEU A 140 0.42 43.22 10.19
CA LEU A 140 -0.78 43.88 10.70
C LEU A 140 -0.46 44.28 12.14
N VAL A 141 -0.61 45.58 12.41
CA VAL A 141 -0.49 46.17 13.74
C VAL A 141 -1.90 46.58 14.12
N ASP A 142 -2.35 46.16 15.31
CA ASP A 142 -3.65 46.56 15.87
C ASP A 142 -3.76 48.09 16.00
#